data_AF-A0A958N3H1-F1
#
_entry.id   AF-A0A958N3H1-F1
#
_cell.length_a   1.000
_cell.length_b   1.000
_cell.length_c   1.000
_cell.angle_alpha   90.00
_cell.angle_beta   90.00
_cell.angle_gamma   90.00
#
_symmetry.space_group_name_H-M   'P 1'
#
loop_
_entity.id
_entity.type
_entity.pdbx_description
1 polymer ?
#
loop_
_entity_poly.entity_id
_entity_poly.type
_entity_poly.pdbx_seq_one_letter_code
_entity_poly.pdbx_strand_id
1 'polypeptide(L)'
;MTKWLITGLVGSFCFALLVIALMGIEPRAIKIINPSQFENLQHMGFSIYQRLNQDTNQSKVVIFGSSPFIKNYQSVWEGFLLAQKKYKHEPTILIEFNGLETLKKFSSFKKVFKVDTVEQAFELVNQEINNGKVLVHTTSNISTYLNKRSLSEKLLEQKILTVSFSQARFAVSKEVMNEWQPPCDENQIFTLLTCKAIEASKKYFRKKLSPNELIGVVEKHGSFDYLAFISQPNL
;
A
#
# COMPACT_ATOMS: atom_id res chain seq x y z
N MET A 1 1.90 37.00 42.93
CA MET A 1 2.57 37.02 41.61
C MET A 1 2.61 35.65 40.93
N THR A 2 2.90 34.58 41.66
CA THR A 2 3.03 33.20 41.12
C THR A 2 1.78 32.64 40.43
N LYS A 3 0.57 32.99 40.87
CA LYS A 3 -0.68 32.46 40.27
C LYS A 3 -0.89 32.87 38.80
N TRP A 4 -0.48 34.08 38.41
CA TRP A 4 -0.65 34.60 37.04
C TRP A 4 0.33 33.98 36.04
N LEU A 5 1.52 33.63 36.51
CA LEU A 5 2.53 32.93 35.70
C LEU A 5 2.07 31.50 35.36
N ILE A 6 1.45 30.80 36.31
CA ILE A 6 0.97 29.43 36.11
C ILE A 6 -0.21 29.39 35.12
N THR A 7 -1.17 30.31 35.23
CA THR A 7 -2.30 30.39 34.27
C THR A 7 -1.85 30.75 32.86
N GLY A 8 -0.86 31.64 32.71
CA GLY A 8 -0.28 31.96 31.40
C GLY A 8 0.42 30.75 30.74
N LEU A 9 1.15 29.96 31.54
CA LEU A 9 1.85 28.77 31.06
C LEU A 9 0.90 27.66 30.62
N VAL A 10 -0.15 27.38 31.41
CA VAL A 10 -1.15 26.36 31.06
C VAL A 10 -1.96 26.78 29.82
N GLY A 11 -2.34 28.05 29.73
CA GLY A 11 -3.05 28.58 28.55
C GLY A 11 -2.24 28.46 27.26
N SER A 12 -0.95 28.79 27.30
CA SER A 12 -0.04 28.66 26.16
C SER A 12 0.16 27.20 25.74
N PHE A 13 0.31 26.29 26.71
CA PHE A 13 0.48 24.86 26.43
C PHE A 13 -0.78 24.24 25.81
N CYS A 14 -1.97 24.57 26.32
CA CYS A 14 -3.23 24.12 25.72
C CYS A 14 -3.44 24.70 24.32
N PHE A 15 -3.09 25.96 24.09
CA PHE A 15 -3.19 26.57 22.76
C PHE A 15 -2.22 25.93 21.77
N ALA A 16 -0.99 25.62 22.19
CA ALA A 16 -0.02 24.91 21.33
C ALA A 16 -0.50 23.49 20.97
N LEU A 17 -1.06 22.74 21.92
CA LEU A 17 -1.65 21.43 21.65
C LEU A 17 -2.87 21.53 20.73
N LEU A 18 -3.72 22.54 20.92
CA LEU A 18 -4.87 22.81 20.05
C LEU A 18 -4.40 23.15 18.63
N VAL A 19 -3.36 23.98 18.48
CA VAL A 19 -2.79 24.33 17.17
C VAL A 19 -2.17 23.09 16.52
N ILE A 20 -1.44 22.24 17.25
CA ILE A 20 -0.90 20.97 16.70
C ILE A 20 -2.04 20.03 16.25
N ALA A 21 -3.13 19.96 17.00
CA ALA A 21 -4.32 19.18 16.65
C ALA A 21 -5.07 19.77 15.45
N LEU A 22 -5.23 21.09 15.38
CA LEU A 22 -5.93 21.81 14.31
C LEU A 22 -5.12 21.91 13.01
N MET A 23 -3.79 21.97 13.09
CA MET A 23 -2.91 22.01 11.92
C MET A 23 -2.78 20.66 11.21
N GLY A 24 -3.48 19.62 11.68
CA GLY A 24 -3.71 18.39 10.92
C GLY A 24 -2.46 17.86 10.24
N ILE A 25 -1.35 17.74 10.99
CA ILE A 25 -0.09 17.26 10.44
C ILE A 25 -0.35 15.86 9.91
N GLU A 26 -0.52 15.73 8.60
CA GLU A 26 -0.63 14.42 7.96
C GLU A 26 0.60 13.61 8.41
N PRO A 27 0.40 12.40 8.95
CA PRO A 27 1.51 11.58 9.39
C PRO A 27 2.43 11.36 8.19
N ARG A 28 3.68 11.85 8.31
CA ARG A 28 4.66 11.72 7.24
C ARG A 28 4.85 10.26 6.89
N ALA A 29 4.86 9.96 5.60
CA ALA A 29 5.10 8.62 5.10
C ALA A 29 6.42 8.04 5.65
N ILE A 30 6.36 6.84 6.22
CA ILE A 30 7.51 6.16 6.80
C ILE A 30 8.13 5.26 5.72
N LYS A 31 9.42 5.44 5.44
CA LYS A 31 10.12 4.63 4.44
C LYS A 31 10.39 3.23 5.01
N ILE A 32 9.89 2.20 4.34
CA ILE A 32 10.15 0.79 4.67
C ILE A 32 11.30 0.25 3.83
N ILE A 33 11.27 0.52 2.53
CA ILE A 33 12.34 0.16 1.59
C ILE A 33 12.79 1.46 0.91
N ASN A 34 14.07 1.79 1.08
CA ASN A 34 14.71 2.89 0.33
C ASN A 34 14.71 2.59 -1.17
N PRO A 35 14.81 3.61 -2.05
CA PRO A 35 15.01 3.38 -3.47
C PRO A 35 16.17 2.42 -3.69
N SER A 36 15.83 1.24 -4.19
CA SER A 36 16.74 0.11 -4.38
C SER A 36 16.51 -0.48 -5.75
N GLN A 37 17.59 -0.94 -6.37
CA GLN A 37 17.54 -1.69 -7.61
C GLN A 37 17.16 -3.14 -7.30
N PHE A 38 16.35 -3.75 -8.16
CA PHE A 38 15.97 -5.15 -8.07
C PHE A 38 16.27 -5.85 -9.38
N GLU A 39 16.71 -7.11 -9.32
CA GLU A 39 16.94 -7.92 -10.51
C GLU A 39 15.66 -8.15 -11.32
N ASN A 40 14.54 -8.39 -10.63
CA ASN A 40 13.22 -8.58 -11.22
C ASN A 40 12.11 -8.30 -10.19
N LEU A 41 10.86 -8.23 -10.66
CA LEU A 41 9.70 -7.92 -9.82
C LEU A 41 9.46 -8.98 -8.72
N GLN A 42 9.78 -10.24 -8.99
CA GLN A 42 9.65 -11.34 -8.03
C GLN A 42 10.63 -11.15 -6.85
N HIS A 43 11.88 -10.79 -7.13
CA HIS A 43 12.85 -10.47 -6.09
C HIS A 43 12.42 -9.26 -5.25
N MET A 44 11.80 -8.25 -5.88
CA MET A 44 11.18 -7.14 -5.17
C MET A 44 10.07 -7.63 -4.23
N GLY A 45 9.12 -8.41 -4.72
CA GLY A 45 8.04 -8.99 -3.93
C GLY A 45 8.52 -9.78 -2.71
N PHE A 46 9.53 -10.61 -2.90
CA PHE A 46 10.16 -11.39 -1.85
C PHE A 46 10.77 -10.48 -0.76
N SER A 47 11.47 -9.42 -1.18
CA SER A 47 12.09 -8.44 -0.29
C SER A 47 11.04 -7.64 0.49
N ILE A 48 9.91 -7.28 -0.13
CA ILE A 48 8.78 -6.61 0.54
C ILE A 48 8.26 -7.47 1.69
N TYR A 49 7.99 -8.76 1.42
CA TYR A 49 7.53 -9.66 2.47
C TYR A 49 8.53 -9.76 3.62
N GLN A 50 9.83 -9.93 3.33
CA GLN A 50 10.85 -10.04 4.38
C GLN A 50 10.88 -8.84 5.32
N ARG A 51 10.65 -7.63 4.80
CA ARG A 51 10.61 -6.39 5.60
C ARG A 51 9.32 -6.23 6.39
N LEU A 52 8.23 -6.83 5.93
CA LEU A 52 6.87 -6.61 6.44
C LEU A 52 6.23 -7.90 6.96
N ASN A 53 7.04 -8.92 7.24
CA ASN A 53 6.56 -10.23 7.66
C ASN A 53 5.78 -10.15 8.98
N GLN A 54 6.23 -9.33 9.93
CA GLN A 54 5.58 -9.15 11.23
C GLN A 54 4.16 -8.61 11.05
N ASP A 55 4.01 -7.48 10.36
CA ASP A 55 2.71 -6.85 10.11
C ASP A 55 1.81 -7.81 9.33
N THR A 56 2.34 -8.41 8.26
CA THR A 56 1.63 -9.36 7.42
C THR A 56 1.15 -10.58 8.22
N ASN A 57 1.96 -11.09 9.14
CA ASN A 57 1.66 -12.29 9.92
C ASN A 57 0.65 -12.03 11.03
N GLN A 58 0.65 -10.83 11.61
CA GLN A 58 -0.32 -10.43 12.63
C GLN A 58 -1.70 -10.16 12.03
N SER A 59 -1.77 -9.72 10.78
CA SER A 59 -3.05 -9.49 10.09
C SER A 59 -3.74 -10.77 9.66
N LYS A 60 -5.05 -10.81 9.89
CA LYS A 60 -5.93 -11.89 9.39
C LYS A 60 -6.28 -11.71 7.92
N VAL A 61 -6.27 -10.46 7.45
CA VAL A 61 -6.56 -10.10 6.06
C VAL A 61 -5.35 -9.38 5.47
N VAL A 62 -4.94 -9.82 4.29
CA VAL A 62 -3.92 -9.16 3.47
C VAL A 62 -4.58 -8.76 2.16
N ILE A 63 -4.38 -7.53 1.71
CA ILE A 63 -4.91 -7.03 0.44
C ILE A 63 -3.75 -6.68 -0.48
N PHE A 64 -3.73 -7.29 -1.67
CA PHE A 64 -2.81 -6.98 -2.76
C PHE A 64 -3.52 -6.14 -3.81
N GLY A 65 -2.99 -4.96 -4.04
CA GLY A 65 -3.46 -3.95 -4.97
C GLY A 65 -2.55 -3.84 -6.18
N SER A 66 -2.98 -4.40 -7.29
CA SER A 66 -2.25 -4.41 -8.55
C SER A 66 -2.53 -3.19 -9.41
N SER A 67 -1.48 -2.65 -10.03
CA SER A 67 -1.58 -1.50 -10.93
C SER A 67 -1.44 -1.94 -12.38
N PRO A 68 -2.38 -1.60 -13.28
CA PRO A 68 -2.26 -1.93 -14.70
C PRO A 68 -1.13 -1.16 -15.40
N PHE A 69 -0.61 -0.10 -14.77
CA PHE A 69 0.51 0.70 -15.30
C PHE A 69 1.88 0.05 -15.08
N ILE A 70 1.92 -1.11 -14.42
CA ILE A 70 3.13 -1.88 -14.17
C ILE A 70 3.04 -3.16 -14.97
N LYS A 71 3.97 -3.36 -15.89
CA LYS A 71 4.02 -4.56 -16.72
C LYS A 71 4.39 -5.76 -15.85
N ASN A 72 3.63 -6.85 -15.97
CA ASN A 72 3.82 -8.08 -15.20
C ASN A 72 3.74 -7.88 -13.67
N TYR A 73 2.88 -6.97 -13.21
CA TYR A 73 2.68 -6.63 -11.79
C TYR A 73 2.50 -7.83 -10.85
N GLN A 74 1.89 -8.91 -11.35
CA GLN A 74 1.62 -10.14 -10.63
C GLN A 74 2.90 -10.84 -10.15
N SER A 75 4.02 -10.60 -10.83
CA SER A 75 5.33 -11.15 -10.46
C SER A 75 5.79 -10.65 -9.09
N VAL A 76 5.40 -9.43 -8.70
CA VAL A 76 5.65 -8.92 -7.33
C VAL A 76 4.90 -9.78 -6.31
N TRP A 77 3.63 -10.07 -6.57
CA TRP A 77 2.83 -10.88 -5.66
C TRP A 77 3.25 -12.35 -5.64
N GLU A 78 3.70 -12.89 -6.77
CA GLU A 78 4.36 -14.18 -6.83
C GLU A 78 5.55 -14.25 -5.87
N GLY A 79 6.48 -13.29 -5.98
CA GLY A 79 7.65 -13.23 -5.09
C GLY A 79 7.28 -13.12 -3.62
N PHE A 80 6.24 -12.35 -3.31
CA PHE A 80 5.70 -12.19 -1.97
C PHE A 80 5.12 -13.52 -1.44
N LEU A 81 4.32 -14.22 -2.25
CA LEU A 81 3.73 -15.52 -1.89
C LEU A 81 4.79 -16.62 -1.73
N LEU A 82 5.82 -16.63 -2.58
CA LEU A 82 6.96 -17.54 -2.43
C LEU A 82 7.69 -17.33 -1.11
N ALA A 83 7.86 -16.07 -0.70
CA ALA A 83 8.42 -15.76 0.60
C ALA A 83 7.51 -16.27 1.73
N GLN A 84 6.19 -15.99 1.67
CA GLN A 84 5.24 -16.50 2.67
C GLN A 84 5.29 -18.04 2.81
N LYS A 85 5.38 -18.75 1.69
CA LYS A 85 5.54 -20.21 1.67
C LYS A 85 6.83 -20.65 2.34
N LYS A 86 7.95 -20.02 2.00
CA LYS A 86 9.26 -20.30 2.63
C LYS A 86 9.20 -20.14 4.16
N TYR A 87 8.45 -19.18 4.66
CA TYR A 87 8.30 -18.92 6.10
C TYR A 87 7.04 -19.56 6.74
N LYS A 88 6.30 -20.42 6.03
CA LYS A 88 5.11 -21.14 6.52
C LYS A 88 3.98 -20.22 7.02
N HIS A 89 3.74 -19.12 6.33
CA HIS A 89 2.71 -18.12 6.66
C HIS A 89 1.70 -17.90 5.52
N GLU A 90 1.44 -18.95 4.76
CA GLU A 90 0.59 -18.90 3.56
C GLU A 90 -0.87 -18.57 3.91
N PRO A 91 -1.53 -17.66 3.16
CA PRO A 91 -2.97 -17.51 3.20
C PRO A 91 -3.66 -18.78 2.70
N THR A 92 -4.76 -19.15 3.34
CA THR A 92 -5.54 -20.34 2.97
C THR A 92 -6.68 -20.02 2.02
N ILE A 93 -7.08 -18.75 1.94
CA ILE A 93 -8.27 -18.30 1.22
C ILE A 93 -7.86 -17.15 0.30
N LEU A 94 -8.23 -17.24 -0.97
CA LEU A 94 -8.05 -16.19 -1.97
C LEU A 94 -9.41 -15.62 -2.39
N ILE A 95 -9.56 -14.31 -2.34
CA ILE A 95 -10.66 -13.57 -2.95
C ILE A 95 -10.06 -12.69 -4.04
N GLU A 96 -10.47 -12.85 -5.28
CA GLU A 96 -9.84 -12.18 -6.40
C GLU A 96 -10.86 -11.44 -7.26
N PHE A 97 -10.58 -10.17 -7.54
CA PHE A 97 -11.40 -9.37 -8.43
C PHE A 97 -11.27 -9.85 -9.88
N ASN A 98 -12.38 -9.84 -10.60
CA ASN A 98 -12.40 -10.16 -12.02
C ASN A 98 -11.61 -9.12 -12.83
N GLY A 99 -11.06 -9.54 -13.97
CA GLY A 99 -10.21 -8.71 -14.83
C GLY A 99 -8.73 -8.62 -14.41
N LEU A 100 -8.34 -9.24 -13.30
CA LEU A 100 -6.94 -9.36 -12.87
C LEU A 100 -6.34 -10.73 -13.22
N GLU A 101 -5.02 -10.76 -13.42
CA GLU A 101 -4.30 -12.02 -13.57
C GLU A 101 -4.36 -12.84 -12.28
N THR A 102 -4.62 -14.13 -12.40
CA THR A 102 -4.86 -14.95 -11.22
C THR A 102 -3.60 -15.28 -10.44
N LEU A 103 -3.67 -15.13 -9.11
CA LEU A 103 -2.61 -15.53 -8.18
C LEU A 103 -2.72 -17.00 -7.74
N LYS A 104 -3.79 -17.70 -8.09
CA LYS A 104 -4.03 -19.10 -7.70
C LYS A 104 -2.86 -20.02 -8.05
N LYS A 105 -2.14 -19.74 -9.14
CA LYS A 105 -0.99 -20.55 -9.60
C LYS A 105 0.24 -20.48 -8.69
N PHE A 106 0.32 -19.50 -7.79
CA PHE A 106 1.52 -19.22 -6.98
C PHE A 106 1.44 -19.72 -5.53
N SER A 107 0.27 -20.19 -5.08
CA SER A 107 0.08 -20.67 -3.70
C SER A 107 -1.01 -21.76 -3.64
N SER A 108 -1.00 -22.55 -2.58
CA SER A 108 -1.93 -23.67 -2.37
C SER A 108 -3.18 -23.23 -1.60
N PHE A 109 -3.98 -22.35 -2.21
CA PHE A 109 -5.23 -21.88 -1.60
C PHE A 109 -6.26 -23.00 -1.49
N LYS A 110 -6.88 -23.15 -0.31
CA LYS A 110 -7.96 -24.11 -0.06
C LYS A 110 -9.28 -23.66 -0.69
N LYS A 111 -9.53 -22.36 -0.66
CA LYS A 111 -10.72 -21.72 -1.25
C LYS A 111 -10.29 -20.56 -2.14
N VAL A 112 -10.95 -20.42 -3.29
CA VAL A 112 -10.73 -19.32 -4.22
C VAL A 112 -12.09 -18.78 -4.65
N PHE A 113 -12.32 -17.50 -4.39
CA PHE A 113 -13.53 -16.79 -4.77
C PHE A 113 -13.22 -15.73 -5.82
N LYS A 114 -14.18 -15.51 -6.72
CA LYS A 114 -14.15 -14.44 -7.72
C LYS A 114 -15.23 -13.43 -7.40
N VAL A 115 -14.91 -12.15 -7.50
CA VAL A 115 -15.82 -11.04 -7.16
C VAL A 115 -15.70 -9.92 -8.19
N ASP A 116 -16.76 -9.14 -8.33
CA ASP A 116 -16.79 -7.96 -9.21
C ASP A 116 -16.80 -6.66 -8.41
N THR A 117 -17.25 -6.69 -7.16
CA THR A 117 -17.47 -5.48 -6.35
C THR A 117 -16.78 -5.52 -4.99
N VAL A 118 -16.58 -4.33 -4.42
CA VAL A 118 -16.03 -4.15 -3.07
C VAL A 118 -16.96 -4.74 -2.01
N GLU A 119 -18.27 -4.61 -2.22
CA GLU A 119 -19.30 -5.16 -1.33
C GLU A 119 -19.22 -6.69 -1.23
N GLN A 120 -19.15 -7.38 -2.38
CA GLN A 120 -18.99 -8.83 -2.42
C GLN A 120 -17.69 -9.29 -1.75
N ALA A 121 -16.58 -8.58 -2.02
CA ALA A 121 -15.30 -8.88 -1.41
C ALA A 121 -15.37 -8.72 0.12
N PHE A 122 -15.97 -7.64 0.60
CA PHE A 122 -16.14 -7.35 2.03
C PHE A 122 -17.01 -8.41 2.73
N GLU A 123 -18.13 -8.80 2.13
CA GLU A 123 -19.00 -9.86 2.65
C GLU A 123 -18.25 -11.19 2.78
N LEU A 124 -17.52 -11.59 1.73
CA LEU A 124 -16.73 -12.82 1.74
C LEU A 124 -15.59 -12.77 2.77
N VAL A 125 -14.91 -11.64 2.93
CA VAL A 125 -13.91 -11.48 3.99
C VAL A 125 -14.55 -11.74 5.36
N ASN A 126 -15.69 -11.12 5.66
CA ASN A 126 -16.38 -11.32 6.95
C ASN A 126 -16.81 -12.77 7.17
N GLN A 127 -17.25 -13.46 6.13
CA GLN A 127 -17.64 -14.88 6.22
C GLN A 127 -16.45 -15.80 6.45
N GLU A 128 -15.29 -15.50 5.84
CA GLU A 128 -14.17 -16.42 5.76
C GLU A 128 -13.02 -16.13 6.73
N ILE A 129 -12.96 -14.94 7.34
CA ILE A 129 -11.85 -14.52 8.22
C ILE A 129 -11.64 -15.43 9.45
N ASN A 130 -12.69 -16.12 9.90
CA ASN A 130 -12.60 -17.08 11.01
C ASN A 130 -12.16 -18.49 10.55
N ASN A 131 -12.19 -18.76 9.25
CA ASN A 131 -11.79 -20.04 8.66
C ASN A 131 -10.31 -20.08 8.26
N GLY A 132 -9.63 -18.93 8.30
CA GLY A 132 -8.20 -18.83 8.04
C GLY A 132 -7.77 -17.44 7.58
N LYS A 133 -6.51 -17.33 7.19
CA LYS A 133 -5.94 -16.07 6.69
C LYS A 133 -6.43 -15.83 5.26
N VAL A 134 -7.01 -14.66 5.05
CA VAL A 134 -7.62 -14.25 3.78
C VAL A 134 -6.65 -13.34 3.02
N LEU A 135 -6.41 -13.68 1.76
CA LEU A 135 -5.77 -12.81 0.79
C LEU A 135 -6.81 -12.26 -0.17
N VAL A 136 -6.88 -10.95 -0.32
CA VAL A 136 -7.68 -10.30 -1.36
C VAL A 136 -6.77 -9.75 -2.44
N HIS A 137 -7.02 -10.08 -3.70
CA HIS A 137 -6.32 -9.53 -4.85
C HIS A 137 -7.26 -8.62 -5.65
N THR A 138 -6.93 -7.33 -5.71
CA THR A 138 -7.75 -6.27 -6.30
C THR A 138 -6.87 -5.21 -6.98
N THR A 139 -7.47 -4.13 -7.49
CA THR A 139 -6.72 -2.99 -8.05
C THR A 139 -6.15 -2.12 -6.93
N SER A 140 -5.03 -1.44 -7.18
CA SER A 140 -4.37 -0.60 -6.17
C SER A 140 -5.27 0.51 -5.59
N ASN A 141 -6.24 0.99 -6.37
CA ASN A 141 -7.21 1.99 -5.91
C ASN A 141 -8.24 1.43 -4.92
N ILE A 142 -8.54 0.13 -4.99
CA ILE A 142 -9.48 -0.53 -4.07
C ILE A 142 -8.76 -1.03 -2.82
N SER A 143 -7.46 -1.28 -2.90
CA SER A 143 -6.67 -1.75 -1.76
C SER A 143 -6.19 -0.65 -0.83
N THR A 144 -5.83 0.54 -1.32
CA THR A 144 -5.24 1.57 -0.44
C THR A 144 -6.24 2.19 0.52
N TYR A 145 -5.78 2.51 1.74
CA TYR A 145 -6.54 3.29 2.72
C TYR A 145 -6.68 4.77 2.34
N LEU A 146 -5.90 5.24 1.36
CA LEU A 146 -6.00 6.61 0.86
C LEU A 146 -7.37 6.90 0.24
N ASN A 147 -8.01 5.89 -0.34
CA ASN A 147 -9.25 6.06 -1.09
C ASN A 147 -10.44 5.77 -0.19
N LYS A 148 -11.34 6.76 -0.10
CA LYS A 148 -12.66 6.55 0.50
C LYS A 148 -13.42 5.51 -0.30
N ARG A 149 -14.18 4.64 0.39
CA ARG A 149 -14.90 3.47 -0.11
C ARG A 149 -14.00 2.33 -0.61
N SER A 150 -12.70 2.38 -0.35
CA SER A 150 -11.81 1.23 -0.57
C SER A 150 -12.21 0.04 0.31
N LEU A 151 -11.78 -1.16 -0.09
CA LEU A 151 -12.01 -2.35 0.73
C LEU A 151 -11.31 -2.22 2.09
N SER A 152 -10.10 -1.66 2.09
CA SER A 152 -9.31 -1.47 3.31
C SER A 152 -9.96 -0.51 4.28
N GLU A 153 -10.55 0.60 3.82
CA GLU A 153 -11.30 1.52 4.67
C GLU A 153 -12.52 0.82 5.29
N LYS A 154 -13.33 0.11 4.49
CA LYS A 154 -14.49 -0.64 5.01
C LYS A 154 -14.10 -1.68 6.08
N LEU A 155 -12.99 -2.38 5.88
CA LEU A 155 -12.48 -3.35 6.86
C LEU A 155 -11.95 -2.65 8.13
N LEU A 156 -11.38 -1.45 8.01
CA LEU A 156 -10.96 -0.64 9.16
C LEU A 156 -12.14 -0.24 10.04
N GLU A 157 -13.24 0.18 9.42
CA GLU A 157 -14.47 0.59 10.12
C GLU A 157 -15.03 -0.58 10.95
N GLN A 158 -14.87 -1.82 10.48
CA GLN A 158 -15.20 -3.05 11.21
C GLN A 158 -14.13 -3.50 12.21
N LYS A 159 -13.05 -2.73 12.38
CA LYS A 159 -11.90 -3.05 13.25
C LYS A 159 -11.22 -4.36 12.88
N ILE A 160 -11.28 -4.76 11.61
CA ILE A 160 -10.60 -5.95 11.10
C ILE A 160 -9.14 -5.58 10.82
N LEU A 161 -8.22 -6.19 11.56
CA LEU A 161 -6.79 -6.00 11.37
C LEU A 161 -6.38 -6.47 9.97
N THR A 162 -6.17 -5.50 9.09
CA THR A 162 -5.91 -5.68 7.67
C THR A 162 -4.61 -4.97 7.32
N VAL A 163 -3.81 -5.61 6.49
CA VAL A 163 -2.65 -4.98 5.86
C VAL A 163 -2.93 -4.84 4.36
N SER A 164 -2.74 -3.63 3.85
CA SER A 164 -2.88 -3.30 2.44
C SER A 164 -1.51 -3.08 1.80
N PHE A 165 -1.33 -3.64 0.62
CA PHE A 165 -0.21 -3.37 -0.27
C PHE A 165 -0.74 -2.85 -1.59
N SER A 166 -0.39 -1.62 -1.97
CA SER A 166 -0.86 -0.99 -3.20
C SER A 166 0.31 -0.61 -4.08
N GLN A 167 0.31 -1.03 -5.34
CA GLN A 167 1.36 -0.68 -6.29
C GLN A 167 1.04 0.62 -7.04
N ALA A 168 2.06 1.39 -7.39
CA ALA A 168 1.90 2.53 -8.29
C ALA A 168 3.16 2.74 -9.14
N ARG A 169 2.98 3.28 -10.36
CA ARG A 169 4.10 3.64 -11.24
C ARG A 169 4.92 4.76 -10.59
N PHE A 170 6.24 4.64 -10.68
CA PHE A 170 7.21 5.57 -10.13
C PHE A 170 8.05 6.16 -11.24
N ALA A 171 8.19 7.49 -11.25
CA ALA A 171 9.09 8.18 -12.17
C ALA A 171 10.41 8.48 -11.47
N VAL A 172 11.51 7.99 -12.01
CA VAL A 172 12.85 8.20 -11.45
C VAL A 172 13.46 9.54 -11.87
N SER A 173 12.93 10.16 -12.92
CA SER A 173 13.38 11.45 -13.45
C SER A 173 12.21 12.36 -13.83
N LYS A 174 12.51 13.64 -14.05
CA LYS A 174 11.50 14.64 -14.45
C LYS A 174 10.98 14.36 -15.86
N GLU A 175 11.84 13.87 -16.75
CA GLU A 175 11.53 13.52 -18.13
C GLU A 175 10.48 12.40 -18.17
N VAL A 176 10.73 11.30 -17.44
CA VAL A 176 9.77 10.17 -17.33
C VAL A 176 8.44 10.62 -16.72
N MET A 177 8.46 11.54 -15.76
CA MET A 177 7.23 12.08 -15.17
C MET A 177 6.42 12.91 -16.17
N ASN A 178 7.09 13.71 -16.99
CA ASN A 178 6.45 14.57 -18.00
C ASN A 178 5.84 13.75 -19.15
N GLU A 179 6.37 12.56 -19.43
CA GLU A 179 5.79 11.62 -20.41
C GLU A 179 4.54 10.92 -19.86
N TRP A 180 4.55 10.56 -18.58
CA TRP A 180 3.44 9.85 -17.94
C TRP A 180 2.19 10.73 -17.75
N GLN A 181 2.36 12.04 -17.50
CA GLN A 181 1.29 13.03 -17.23
C GLN A 181 0.08 12.49 -16.43
N PRO A 182 0.30 11.88 -15.27
CA PRO A 182 -0.81 11.32 -14.51
C PRO A 182 -1.77 12.42 -14.03
N PRO A 183 -3.10 12.19 -14.08
CA PRO A 183 -4.03 13.06 -13.40
C PRO A 183 -3.78 12.98 -11.89
N CYS A 184 -3.49 14.12 -11.28
CA CYS A 184 -3.43 14.27 -9.83
C CYS A 184 -4.35 15.42 -9.44
N ASP A 185 -5.55 15.05 -9.01
CA ASP A 185 -6.50 15.94 -8.36
C ASP A 185 -6.77 15.36 -6.98
N GLU A 186 -6.35 16.04 -5.92
CA GLU A 186 -6.55 15.58 -4.54
C GLU A 186 -8.04 15.53 -4.16
N ASN A 187 -8.91 16.18 -4.94
CA ASN A 187 -10.36 16.14 -4.74
C ASN A 187 -11.01 14.92 -5.39
N GLN A 188 -10.29 14.20 -6.26
CA GLN A 188 -10.79 12.99 -6.90
C GLN A 188 -10.26 11.75 -6.19
N ILE A 189 -11.18 10.89 -5.75
CA ILE A 189 -10.86 9.70 -4.95
C ILE A 189 -9.90 8.76 -5.70
N PHE A 190 -10.02 8.66 -7.03
CA PHE A 190 -9.22 7.71 -7.82
C PHE A 190 -7.80 8.19 -8.15
N THR A 191 -7.44 9.41 -7.76
CA THR A 191 -6.14 10.03 -8.10
C THR A 191 -5.21 10.19 -6.90
N LEU A 192 -5.65 9.91 -5.66
CA LEU A 192 -4.83 10.09 -4.46
C LEU A 192 -3.57 9.20 -4.46
N LEU A 193 -3.71 7.92 -4.81
CA LEU A 193 -2.56 7.02 -4.96
C LEU A 193 -1.55 7.56 -5.99
N THR A 194 -2.07 8.07 -7.10
CA THR A 194 -1.29 8.68 -8.17
C THR A 194 -0.57 9.95 -7.70
N CYS A 195 -1.24 10.80 -6.91
CA CYS A 195 -0.63 11.97 -6.29
C CYS A 195 0.51 11.58 -5.35
N LYS A 196 0.33 10.56 -4.49
CA LYS A 196 1.40 10.06 -3.63
C LYS A 196 2.56 9.46 -4.44
N ALA A 197 2.29 8.83 -5.59
CA ALA A 197 3.33 8.36 -6.50
C ALA A 197 4.13 9.51 -7.13
N ILE A 198 3.48 10.62 -7.51
CA ILE A 198 4.16 11.84 -7.97
C ILE A 198 5.02 12.46 -6.86
N GLU A 199 4.47 12.56 -5.65
CA GLU A 199 5.18 13.10 -4.47
C GLU A 199 6.45 12.28 -4.20
N ALA A 200 6.31 10.95 -4.15
CA ALA A 200 7.43 10.04 -3.99
C ALA A 200 8.45 10.21 -5.12
N SER A 201 8.01 10.31 -6.37
CA SER A 201 8.88 10.51 -7.54
C SER A 201 9.71 11.80 -7.41
N LYS A 202 9.05 12.94 -7.15
CA LYS A 202 9.72 14.25 -6.96
C LYS A 202 10.75 14.22 -5.83
N LYS A 203 10.45 13.53 -4.73
CA LYS A 203 11.33 13.36 -3.56
C LYS A 203 12.63 12.64 -3.90
N TYR A 204 12.63 11.76 -4.89
CA TYR A 204 13.78 10.93 -5.24
C TYR A 204 14.52 11.34 -6.52
N PHE A 205 14.05 12.34 -7.28
CA PHE A 205 14.78 12.88 -8.44
C PHE A 205 16.24 13.27 -8.14
N ARG A 206 16.50 13.78 -6.93
CA ARG A 206 17.84 14.20 -6.52
C ARG A 206 18.81 13.04 -6.32
N LYS A 207 18.32 11.79 -6.23
CA LYS A 207 19.15 10.61 -5.98
C LYS A 207 19.83 10.03 -7.24
N LYS A 208 19.61 10.62 -8.42
CA LYS A 208 20.23 10.20 -9.70
C LYS A 208 20.09 8.69 -9.95
N LEU A 209 18.88 8.20 -9.76
CA LEU A 209 18.51 6.81 -10.01
C LEU A 209 18.54 6.51 -11.52
N SER A 210 19.00 5.33 -11.92
CA SER A 210 19.08 4.97 -13.35
C SER A 210 17.67 4.71 -13.91
N PRO A 211 17.32 5.28 -15.07
CA PRO A 211 16.05 4.98 -15.75
C PRO A 211 16.00 3.58 -16.38
N ASN A 212 17.15 2.93 -16.52
CA ASN A 212 17.26 1.63 -17.19
C ASN A 212 17.19 0.44 -16.23
N GLU A 213 16.88 0.68 -14.96
CA GLU A 213 16.86 -0.34 -13.92
C GLU A 213 15.47 -0.48 -13.32
N LEU A 214 15.14 -1.68 -12.85
CA LEU A 214 13.96 -1.89 -12.03
C LEU A 214 14.22 -1.31 -10.64
N ILE A 215 13.50 -0.26 -10.29
CA ILE A 215 13.66 0.44 -9.02
C ILE A 215 12.36 0.36 -8.23
N GLY A 216 12.49 -0.03 -6.96
CA GLY A 216 11.38 -0.11 -6.02
C GLY A 216 11.60 0.79 -4.81
N VAL A 217 10.53 1.43 -4.36
CA VAL A 217 10.43 2.12 -3.07
C VAL A 217 9.19 1.61 -2.37
N VAL A 218 9.27 1.38 -1.06
CA VAL A 218 8.08 1.07 -0.26
C VAL A 218 7.95 2.07 0.87
N GLU A 219 6.81 2.74 0.93
CA GLU A 219 6.48 3.70 1.96
C GLU A 219 5.18 3.27 2.67
N LYS A 220 5.12 3.50 3.97
CA LYS A 220 3.97 3.25 4.83
C LYS A 220 3.19 4.56 4.97
N HIS A 221 1.92 4.55 4.57
CA HIS A 221 0.99 5.69 4.53
C HIS A 221 -0.20 5.42 5.45
N GLY A 222 0.05 5.37 6.76
CA GLY A 222 -0.93 4.98 7.78
C GLY A 222 -0.45 3.76 8.57
N SER A 223 -1.29 3.23 9.48
CA SER A 223 -0.86 2.15 10.39
C SER A 223 -0.58 0.82 9.69
N PHE A 224 -1.26 0.51 8.58
CA PHE A 224 -1.11 -0.76 7.85
C PHE A 224 -1.32 -0.62 6.33
N ASP A 225 -1.11 0.58 5.77
CA ASP A 225 -1.12 0.81 4.32
C ASP A 225 0.30 0.95 3.79
N TYR A 226 0.67 0.10 2.84
CA TYR A 226 1.99 0.08 2.22
C TYR A 226 1.87 0.36 0.73
N LEU A 227 2.54 1.41 0.29
CA LEU A 227 2.58 1.80 -1.12
C LEU A 227 3.92 1.38 -1.72
N ALA A 228 3.86 0.51 -2.73
CA ALA A 228 5.02 0.07 -3.50
C ALA A 228 5.10 0.88 -4.79
N PHE A 229 6.03 1.83 -4.83
CA PHE A 229 6.32 2.65 -6.00
C PHE A 229 7.36 1.93 -6.86
N ILE A 230 7.00 1.60 -8.11
CA ILE A 230 7.78 0.75 -8.99
C ILE A 230 8.08 1.50 -10.30
N SER A 231 9.36 1.61 -10.64
CA SER A 231 9.83 2.09 -11.94
C SER A 231 10.46 0.95 -12.71
N GLN A 232 10.06 0.77 -13.96
CA GLN A 232 10.58 -0.27 -14.84
C GLN A 232 11.27 0.38 -16.06
N PRO A 233 12.35 -0.22 -16.57
CA PRO A 233 12.94 0.21 -17.83
C PRO A 233 11.98 0.01 -19.00
N ASN A 234 11.94 0.97 -19.93
CA ASN A 234 11.23 0.89 -21.21
C ASN A 234 9.70 0.65 -21.11
N LEU A 235 9.01 1.43 -20.27
CA LEU A 235 7.55 1.50 -20.23
C LEU A 235 6.99 2.52 -21.21
#